data_AF-A0A974WHZ0-F1
#
_entry.id   AF-A0A974WHZ0-F1
#
_cell.length_a   1.000
_cell.length_b   1.000
_cell.length_c   1.000
_cell.angle_alpha   90.00
_cell.angle_beta   90.00
_cell.angle_gamma   90.00
#
_symmetry.space_group_name_H-M   'P 1'
#
loop_
_entity.id
_entity.type
_entity.pdbx_description
1 polymer ?
#
loop_
_entity_poly.entity_id
_entity_poly.type
_entity_poly.pdbx_seq_one_letter_code
_entity_poly.pdbx_strand_id
1 'polypeptide(L)'
;MEYPSGLAGPGIVVGTGMFGAAFGLITSLIILSKCSAKRAMILAVTALIVSALILLLLWRAKQAREEKRKDAQFSLISYQKRGETISMGLGMAKPNFFEKNTIYFYQPQLKKSVNEHLPLDSLVFQRTELGYTLTYAPPWFYPEYIKLDYDILLIRCMSITTDWVQVIVNKQTGKTMWMSVHDLNVEFWPSFLLKCHSVKNISTNNQLRVKPLGNSAAVNLQGIYKPVEINSDWMRVEIYNDGYQLLGDAWLRWYENGELLINYELFS
;
A
#
# COMPACT_ATOMS: atom_id res chain seq x y z
N MET A 1 -1.68 33.35 8.11
CA MET A 1 -0.73 33.51 9.23
C MET A 1 -0.71 32.16 9.95
N GLU A 2 0.14 31.26 9.49
CA GLU A 2 0.23 29.88 9.98
C GLU A 2 1.31 29.81 11.07
N TYR A 3 0.96 29.24 12.22
CA TYR A 3 1.94 28.99 13.29
C TYR A 3 2.72 27.72 12.97
N PRO A 4 4.07 27.72 13.06
CA PRO A 4 4.87 26.53 12.86
C PRO A 4 4.64 25.54 14.02
N SER A 5 3.87 24.49 13.75
CA SER A 5 3.49 23.41 14.67
C SER A 5 4.63 22.44 15.02
N GLY A 6 5.86 22.71 14.57
CA GLY A 6 7.02 21.83 14.78
C GLY A 6 7.81 22.04 16.07
N LEU A 7 7.59 23.14 16.81
CA LEU A 7 8.44 23.52 17.96
C LEU A 7 7.78 23.34 19.35
N ALA A 8 6.50 22.96 19.42
CA ALA A 8 5.80 22.83 20.70
C ALA A 8 6.12 21.51 21.45
N GLY A 9 6.59 20.48 20.75
CA GLY A 9 6.87 19.16 21.33
C GLY A 9 7.99 19.16 22.40
N PRO A 10 9.17 19.74 22.12
CA PRO A 10 10.29 19.71 23.07
C PRO A 10 10.01 20.48 24.36
N GLY A 11 9.32 21.63 24.28
CA GLY A 11 9.03 22.47 25.45
C GLY A 11 8.13 21.79 26.48
N ILE A 12 7.16 21.00 26.04
CA ILE A 12 6.24 20.28 26.93
C ILE A 12 6.97 19.16 27.69
N VAL A 13 7.91 18.47 27.05
CA VAL A 13 8.69 17.39 27.66
C VAL A 13 9.66 17.95 28.71
N VAL A 14 10.31 19.07 28.42
CA VAL A 14 11.23 19.72 29.37
C VAL A 14 10.45 20.25 30.59
N GLY A 15 9.31 20.91 30.36
CA GLY A 15 8.48 21.44 31.45
C GLY A 15 7.98 20.34 32.39
N THR A 16 7.44 19.25 31.84
CA THR A 16 6.94 18.13 32.65
C THR A 16 8.05 17.44 33.45
N GLY A 17 9.26 17.34 32.89
CA GLY A 17 10.43 16.82 33.60
C GLY A 17 10.85 17.68 34.80
N MET A 18 10.91 18.99 34.65
CA MET A 18 11.27 19.91 35.73
C MET A 18 10.27 19.89 36.90
N PHE A 19 8.97 19.89 36.60
CA PHE A 19 7.93 19.79 37.63
C PHE A 19 8.00 18.47 38.40
N GLY A 20 8.25 17.36 37.69
CA GLY A 20 8.44 16.05 38.31
C GLY A 20 9.64 16.02 39.28
N ALA A 21 10.77 16.59 38.87
CA ALA A 21 11.97 16.66 39.71
C ALA A 21 11.76 17.52 40.96
N ALA A 22 11.13 18.69 40.82
CA ALA A 22 10.83 19.57 41.96
C ALA A 22 9.89 18.89 42.97
N PHE A 23 8.83 18.22 42.48
CA PHE A 23 7.90 17.49 43.34
C PHE A 23 8.58 16.31 44.07
N GLY A 24 9.45 15.57 43.38
CA GLY A 24 10.24 14.49 43.98
C GLY A 24 11.18 14.98 45.09
N LEU A 25 11.80 16.13 44.91
CA LEU A 25 12.70 16.72 45.90
C LEU A 25 11.93 17.18 47.15
N ILE A 26 10.80 17.88 46.98
CA ILE A 26 9.96 18.34 48.10
C ILE A 26 9.45 17.16 48.92
N THR A 27 8.94 16.12 48.26
CA THR A 27 8.45 14.91 48.94
C THR A 27 9.57 14.18 49.68
N SER A 28 10.77 14.08 49.09
CA SER A 28 11.94 13.51 49.75
C SER A 28 12.32 14.27 51.03
N LEU A 29 12.35 15.60 50.99
CA LEU A 29 12.67 16.44 52.16
C LEU A 29 11.62 16.29 53.28
N ILE A 30 10.33 16.23 52.94
CA ILE A 30 9.26 16.02 53.93
C ILE A 30 9.41 14.67 54.62
N ILE A 31 9.70 13.61 53.86
CA ILE A 31 9.90 12.25 54.41
C ILE A 31 11.12 12.22 55.35
N LEU A 32 12.24 12.84 54.94
CA LEU A 32 13.45 12.94 55.78
C LEU A 32 13.21 13.71 57.07
N SER A 33 12.38 14.76 57.04
CA SER A 33 12.11 15.60 58.22
C SER A 33 11.23 14.93 59.28
N LYS A 34 10.42 13.93 58.91
CA LYS A 34 9.40 13.35 59.80
C LYS A 34 9.58 11.87 60.12
N CYS A 35 10.41 11.14 59.37
CA CYS A 35 10.60 9.70 59.59
C CYS A 35 11.99 9.38 60.16
N SER A 36 12.04 8.40 61.05
CA SER A 36 13.31 7.78 61.43
C SER A 36 13.97 7.12 60.22
N ALA A 37 15.30 7.14 60.15
CA ALA A 37 16.07 6.67 58.98
C ALA A 37 15.67 5.26 58.51
N LYS A 38 15.33 4.35 59.44
CA LYS A 38 14.84 3.00 59.13
C LYS A 38 13.51 3.01 58.36
N ARG A 39 12.55 3.85 58.75
CA ARG A 39 11.24 3.94 58.06
C ARG A 39 11.36 4.65 56.72
N ALA A 40 12.21 5.67 56.62
CA ALA A 40 12.48 6.36 55.36
C ALA A 40 13.09 5.41 54.31
N MET A 41 14.03 4.55 54.72
CA MET A 41 14.62 3.54 53.83
C MET A 41 13.59 2.52 53.33
N ILE A 42 12.71 2.01 54.21
CA ILE A 42 11.64 1.08 53.81
C ILE A 42 10.70 1.74 52.79
N LEU A 43 10.28 2.99 53.02
CA LEU A 43 9.42 3.73 52.11
C LEU A 43 10.07 3.99 50.74
N ALA A 44 11.38 4.28 50.71
CA ALA A 44 12.11 4.47 49.46
C ALA A 44 12.19 3.18 48.64
N VAL A 45 12.46 2.04 49.29
CA VAL A 45 12.52 0.73 48.63
C VAL A 45 11.14 0.33 48.11
N THR A 46 10.07 0.51 48.88
CA THR A 46 8.71 0.19 48.41
C THR A 46 8.29 1.07 47.23
N ALA A 47 8.61 2.38 47.26
CA ALA A 47 8.33 3.28 46.15
C ALA A 47 9.06 2.87 44.86
N LEU A 48 10.32 2.42 44.98
CA LEU A 48 11.12 1.96 43.85
C LEU A 48 10.53 0.68 43.23
N ILE A 49 10.12 -0.28 44.05
CA ILE A 49 9.46 -1.53 43.61
C ILE A 49 8.15 -1.22 42.89
N VAL A 50 7.32 -0.33 43.45
CA VAL A 50 6.04 0.07 42.83
C VAL A 50 6.27 0.79 41.50
N SER A 51 7.26 1.68 41.42
CA SER A 51 7.61 2.38 40.18
C SER A 51 8.06 1.41 39.08
N ALA A 52 8.92 0.43 39.42
CA ALA A 52 9.36 -0.60 38.48
C ALA A 52 8.19 -1.46 37.97
N LEU A 53 7.25 -1.81 38.86
CA LEU A 53 6.03 -2.54 38.49
C LEU A 53 5.17 -1.75 37.50
N ILE A 54 4.98 -0.44 37.73
CA ILE A 54 4.21 0.45 36.84
C ILE A 54 4.89 0.54 35.47
N LEU A 55 6.21 0.72 35.41
CA LEU A 55 6.95 0.77 34.14
C LEU A 55 6.80 -0.54 33.36
N LEU A 56 6.86 -1.69 34.04
CA LEU A 56 6.67 -3.00 33.41
C LEU A 56 5.25 -3.17 32.87
N LEU A 57 4.23 -2.71 33.60
CA LEU A 57 2.83 -2.73 33.15
C LEU A 57 2.62 -1.80 31.94
N LEU A 58 3.20 -0.60 31.96
CA LEU A 58 3.14 0.33 30.82
C LEU A 58 3.85 -0.22 29.59
N TRP A 59 5.00 -0.86 29.77
CA TRP A 59 5.73 -1.52 28.69
C TRP A 59 4.93 -2.68 28.09
N ARG A 60 4.32 -3.54 28.93
CA ARG A 60 3.41 -4.61 28.45
C ARG A 60 2.18 -4.06 27.75
N ALA A 61 1.58 -2.99 28.25
CA ALA A 61 0.43 -2.34 27.61
C ALA A 61 0.81 -1.74 26.26
N LYS A 62 2.03 -1.19 26.12
CA LYS A 62 2.55 -0.70 24.85
C LYS A 62 2.77 -1.84 23.86
N GLN A 63 3.40 -2.95 24.27
CA GLN A 63 3.56 -4.12 23.41
C GLN A 63 2.21 -4.69 22.94
N ALA A 64 1.23 -4.83 23.84
CA ALA A 64 -0.11 -5.30 23.48
C ALA A 64 -0.83 -4.35 22.50
N ARG A 65 -0.57 -3.04 22.57
CA ARG A 65 -1.09 -2.06 21.58
C ARG A 65 -0.39 -2.18 20.24
N GLU A 66 0.92 -2.44 20.21
CA GLU A 66 1.66 -2.66 18.97
C GLU A 66 1.27 -3.99 18.29
N GLU A 67 1.06 -5.05 19.07
CA GLU A 67 0.50 -6.32 18.58
C GLU A 67 -0.91 -6.13 18.04
N LYS A 68 -1.82 -5.50 18.79
CA LYS A 68 -3.17 -5.16 18.30
C LYS A 68 -3.15 -4.22 17.09
N ARG A 69 -2.13 -3.37 16.91
CA ARG A 69 -1.99 -2.49 15.74
C ARG A 69 -1.51 -3.28 14.51
N LYS A 70 -0.62 -4.25 14.70
CA LYS A 70 -0.24 -5.21 13.66
C LYS A 70 -1.43 -6.11 13.32
N ASP A 71 -2.11 -6.66 14.31
CA ASP A 71 -3.30 -7.49 14.11
C ASP A 71 -4.46 -6.66 13.53
N ALA A 72 -4.68 -5.40 13.90
CA ALA A 72 -5.69 -4.55 13.26
C ALA A 72 -5.30 -4.15 11.82
N GLN A 73 -4.02 -4.13 11.49
CA GLN A 73 -3.57 -4.04 10.09
C GLN A 73 -3.74 -5.36 9.33
N PHE A 74 -3.78 -6.51 10.02
CA PHE A 74 -3.90 -7.86 9.42
C PHE A 74 -5.28 -8.54 9.58
N SER A 75 -6.20 -7.99 10.38
CA SER A 75 -7.54 -8.54 10.68
C SER A 75 -8.66 -7.58 10.27
N LEU A 76 -8.50 -6.92 9.13
CA LEU A 76 -9.67 -6.56 8.34
C LEU A 76 -10.23 -7.86 7.78
N ILE A 77 -11.30 -8.31 8.44
CA ILE A 77 -12.22 -9.38 8.04
C ILE A 77 -12.27 -9.44 6.51
N SER A 78 -11.69 -10.51 5.95
CA SER A 78 -11.80 -10.83 4.54
C SER A 78 -13.27 -11.18 4.25
N TYR A 79 -14.07 -10.16 4.01
CA TYR A 79 -15.36 -10.32 3.34
C TYR A 79 -15.06 -10.59 1.87
N GLN A 80 -14.52 -11.79 1.57
CA GLN A 80 -14.60 -12.32 0.23
C GLN A 80 -16.08 -12.61 0.00
N LYS A 81 -16.77 -11.65 -0.62
CA LYS A 81 -17.99 -11.93 -1.39
C LYS A 81 -17.56 -12.88 -2.51
N ARG A 82 -17.55 -14.16 -2.18
CA ARG A 82 -17.23 -15.28 -3.07
C ARG A 82 -18.32 -15.29 -4.15
N GLY A 83 -18.02 -14.76 -5.33
CA GLY A 83 -18.91 -14.89 -6.49
C GLY A 83 -18.82 -13.83 -7.58
N GLU A 84 -18.21 -12.66 -7.35
CA GLU A 84 -17.98 -11.69 -8.42
C GLU A 84 -16.50 -11.70 -8.81
N THR A 85 -16.21 -12.31 -9.96
CA THR A 85 -14.89 -12.21 -10.58
C THR A 85 -14.60 -10.72 -10.78
N ILE A 86 -13.61 -10.20 -10.07
CA ILE A 86 -13.18 -8.80 -10.23
C ILE A 86 -12.70 -8.68 -11.67
N SER A 87 -13.46 -7.95 -12.47
CA SER A 87 -13.16 -7.76 -13.89
C SER A 87 -11.70 -7.31 -14.10
N MET A 88 -11.11 -7.82 -15.17
CA MET A 88 -9.74 -7.51 -15.59
C MET A 88 -9.49 -6.00 -15.73
N GLY A 89 -10.52 -5.22 -16.07
CA GLY A 89 -10.37 -3.82 -16.41
C GLY A 89 -9.58 -3.59 -17.71
N LEU A 90 -9.33 -2.33 -18.03
CA LEU A 90 -8.60 -1.91 -19.23
C LEU A 90 -7.08 -1.95 -19.05
N GLY A 91 -6.60 -1.88 -17.81
CA GLY A 91 -5.17 -1.85 -17.48
C GLY A 91 -4.93 -1.27 -16.10
N MET A 92 -3.85 -0.51 -15.96
CA MET A 92 -3.43 0.16 -14.72
C MET A 92 -3.49 1.67 -14.86
N ALA A 93 -3.80 2.35 -13.76
CA ALA A 93 -3.70 3.78 -13.60
C ALA A 93 -2.66 4.09 -12.51
N LYS A 94 -1.73 4.98 -12.83
CA LYS A 94 -0.73 5.51 -11.91
C LYS A 94 -1.07 6.96 -11.58
N PRO A 95 -1.32 7.33 -10.31
CA PRO A 95 -1.52 8.73 -9.96
C PRO A 95 -0.27 9.57 -10.23
N ASN A 96 -0.45 10.77 -10.79
CA ASN A 96 0.66 11.71 -11.07
C ASN A 96 1.04 12.51 -9.81
N PHE A 97 1.52 11.80 -8.79
CA PHE A 97 1.93 12.41 -7.53
C PHE A 97 3.29 13.15 -7.60
N PHE A 98 3.93 13.19 -8.78
CA PHE A 98 5.12 13.99 -9.03
C PHE A 98 4.78 15.47 -9.24
N GLU A 99 3.64 15.73 -9.90
CA GLU A 99 3.16 17.08 -10.19
C GLU A 99 2.12 17.55 -9.16
N LYS A 100 1.35 16.62 -8.59
CA LYS A 100 0.23 16.92 -7.70
C LYS A 100 0.37 16.17 -6.39
N ASN A 101 0.55 16.91 -5.31
CA ASN A 101 0.63 16.32 -3.96
C ASN A 101 -0.72 15.78 -3.47
N THR A 102 -1.83 16.18 -4.07
CA THR A 102 -3.16 15.71 -3.69
C THR A 102 -3.90 15.20 -4.91
N ILE A 103 -4.45 13.99 -4.82
CA ILE A 103 -5.23 13.35 -5.87
C ILE A 103 -6.60 13.02 -5.32
N TYR A 104 -7.66 13.45 -5.98
CA TYR A 104 -9.02 13.38 -5.44
C TYR A 104 -9.82 12.19 -5.98
N PHE A 105 -10.74 11.69 -5.15
CA PHE A 105 -11.73 10.69 -5.51
C PHE A 105 -13.13 11.30 -5.60
N TYR A 106 -13.94 10.82 -6.56
CA TYR A 106 -15.23 11.39 -6.90
C TYR A 106 -16.33 10.34 -7.11
N GLN A 107 -17.57 10.80 -7.07
CA GLN A 107 -18.77 10.12 -7.59
C GLN A 107 -19.49 11.06 -8.58
N PRO A 108 -18.95 11.22 -9.79
CA PRO A 108 -19.36 12.28 -10.69
C PRO A 108 -20.65 11.98 -11.45
N GLN A 109 -21.31 13.04 -11.89
CA GLN A 109 -22.26 13.01 -12.99
C GLN A 109 -21.46 13.12 -14.30
N LEU A 110 -21.36 12.05 -15.08
CA LEU A 110 -20.46 11.94 -16.24
C LEU A 110 -20.67 12.98 -17.36
N LYS A 111 -21.77 13.75 -17.32
CA LYS A 111 -22.06 14.83 -18.28
C LYS A 111 -21.47 16.20 -17.87
N LYS A 112 -20.92 16.29 -16.66
CA LYS A 112 -20.36 17.53 -16.09
C LYS A 112 -18.85 17.43 -15.96
N SER A 113 -18.20 18.59 -16.02
CA SER A 113 -16.75 18.68 -15.91
C SER A 113 -16.27 18.39 -14.47
N VAL A 114 -14.99 18.06 -14.31
CA VAL A 114 -14.35 17.81 -13.00
C VAL A 114 -14.53 18.98 -12.04
N ASN A 115 -14.42 20.22 -12.54
CA ASN A 115 -14.53 21.44 -11.73
C ASN A 115 -15.92 21.69 -11.15
N GLU A 116 -16.95 20.99 -11.64
CA GLU A 116 -18.33 21.10 -11.16
C GLU A 116 -18.64 20.11 -10.02
N HIS A 117 -17.64 19.34 -9.57
CA HIS A 117 -17.81 18.32 -8.55
C HIS A 117 -16.97 18.60 -7.32
N LEU A 118 -17.55 18.34 -6.15
CA LEU A 118 -16.81 18.31 -4.90
C LEU A 118 -16.12 16.95 -4.75
N PRO A 119 -14.84 16.93 -4.36
CA PRO A 119 -14.15 15.67 -4.08
C PRO A 119 -14.78 15.00 -2.85
N LEU A 120 -14.94 13.68 -2.92
CA LEU A 120 -15.42 12.87 -1.80
C LEU A 120 -14.30 12.62 -0.79
N ASP A 121 -13.10 12.36 -1.30
CA ASP A 121 -11.94 11.99 -0.52
C ASP A 121 -10.65 12.22 -1.34
N SER A 122 -9.48 11.93 -0.78
CA SER A 122 -8.20 12.15 -1.47
C SER A 122 -7.07 11.22 -1.05
N LEU A 123 -6.04 11.15 -1.88
CA LEU A 123 -4.70 10.71 -1.52
C LEU A 123 -3.83 11.95 -1.37
N VAL A 124 -3.08 12.04 -0.27
CA VAL A 124 -2.12 13.12 -0.06
C VAL A 124 -0.72 12.54 0.04
N PHE A 125 0.16 13.05 -0.82
CA PHE A 125 1.53 12.66 -0.96
C PHE A 125 2.45 13.77 -0.43
N GLN A 126 3.56 13.36 0.17
CA GLN A 126 4.62 14.27 0.58
C GLN A 126 5.94 13.74 0.05
N ARG A 127 6.71 14.63 -0.57
CA ARG A 127 8.09 14.34 -0.97
C ARG A 127 9.01 14.37 0.25
N THR A 128 9.87 13.37 0.33
CA THR A 128 10.90 13.19 1.36
C THR A 128 12.26 13.08 0.68
N GLU A 129 13.34 13.01 1.46
CA GLU A 129 14.70 12.77 0.93
C GLU A 129 14.83 11.42 0.23
N LEU A 130 14.04 10.42 0.63
CA LEU A 130 14.11 9.05 0.13
C LEU A 130 13.10 8.74 -0.99
N GLY A 131 12.26 9.70 -1.40
CA GLY A 131 11.18 9.49 -2.37
C GLY A 131 9.84 10.06 -1.88
N TYR A 132 8.73 9.41 -2.20
CA TYR A 132 7.39 9.86 -1.79
C TYR A 132 6.82 9.02 -0.65
N THR A 133 6.05 9.66 0.22
CA THR A 133 5.23 8.99 1.23
C THR A 133 3.78 9.42 1.14
N LEU A 134 2.88 8.55 1.56
CA LEU A 134 1.46 8.83 1.68
C LEU A 134 1.20 9.38 3.08
N THR A 135 0.87 10.67 3.19
CA THR A 135 0.53 11.30 4.47
C THR A 135 -0.93 11.06 4.84
N TYR A 136 -1.77 10.91 3.83
CA TYR A 136 -3.18 10.57 4.00
C TYR A 136 -3.66 9.65 2.89
N ALA A 137 -4.42 8.64 3.29
CA ALA A 137 -5.28 7.89 2.39
C ALA A 137 -6.53 7.44 3.13
N PRO A 138 -7.64 7.24 2.42
CA PRO A 138 -8.87 6.76 3.02
C PRO A 138 -8.66 5.36 3.62
N PRO A 139 -9.29 5.02 4.76
CA PRO A 139 -9.13 3.69 5.38
C PRO A 139 -9.55 2.52 4.48
N TRP A 140 -10.36 2.79 3.46
CA TRP A 140 -10.81 1.81 2.47
C TRP A 140 -9.87 1.67 1.27
N PHE A 141 -8.80 2.46 1.17
CA PHE A 141 -7.88 2.43 0.03
C PHE A 141 -6.89 1.26 0.15
N TYR A 142 -6.99 0.33 -0.79
CA TYR A 142 -6.16 -0.87 -0.86
C TYR A 142 -5.86 -1.21 -2.33
N PRO A 143 -4.90 -0.52 -2.96
CA PRO A 143 -4.69 -0.55 -4.41
C PRO A 143 -4.13 -1.90 -4.91
N GLU A 144 -3.95 -2.02 -6.22
CA GLU A 144 -3.35 -3.22 -6.83
C GLU A 144 -1.92 -3.42 -6.32
N TYR A 145 -1.10 -2.37 -6.39
CA TYR A 145 0.27 -2.33 -5.87
C TYR A 145 0.58 -1.00 -5.21
N ILE A 146 1.35 -1.04 -4.11
CA ILE A 146 1.90 0.14 -3.44
C ILE A 146 3.33 -0.15 -2.96
N LYS A 147 4.29 0.58 -3.51
CA LYS A 147 5.72 0.62 -3.15
C LYS A 147 6.24 2.02 -3.47
N LEU A 148 5.96 2.98 -2.60
CA LEU A 148 6.25 4.40 -2.83
C LEU A 148 7.75 4.73 -2.71
N ASP A 149 8.52 3.86 -2.06
CA ASP A 149 9.98 3.85 -2.07
C ASP A 149 10.57 3.58 -3.46
N TYR A 150 9.77 3.00 -4.37
CA TYR A 150 10.09 2.82 -5.79
C TYR A 150 9.19 3.68 -6.70
N ASP A 151 8.52 4.69 -6.14
CA ASP A 151 7.55 5.54 -6.84
C ASP A 151 6.45 4.75 -7.59
N ILE A 152 6.04 3.61 -7.03
CA ILE A 152 5.02 2.73 -7.62
C ILE A 152 3.76 2.76 -6.77
N LEU A 153 2.69 3.23 -7.40
CA LEU A 153 1.31 3.10 -6.94
C LEU A 153 0.46 2.79 -8.16
N LEU A 154 -0.11 1.59 -8.22
CA LEU A 154 -0.91 1.13 -9.35
C LEU A 154 -2.32 0.80 -8.89
N ILE A 155 -3.30 1.33 -9.60
CA ILE A 155 -4.72 1.15 -9.35
C ILE A 155 -5.33 0.57 -10.62
N ARG A 156 -6.14 -0.49 -10.52
CA ARG A 156 -6.73 -1.10 -11.71
C ARG A 156 -7.73 -0.15 -12.37
N CYS A 157 -7.58 0.09 -13.67
CA CYS A 157 -8.47 0.95 -14.46
C CYS A 157 -9.64 0.12 -15.01
N MET A 158 -10.88 0.53 -14.74
CA MET A 158 -12.10 -0.16 -15.17
C MET A 158 -12.72 0.44 -16.42
N SER A 159 -12.82 1.76 -16.47
CA SER A 159 -13.39 2.48 -17.60
C SER A 159 -12.80 3.88 -17.68
N ILE A 160 -12.83 4.46 -18.88
CA ILE A 160 -12.31 5.78 -19.18
C ILE A 160 -13.37 6.55 -19.95
N THR A 161 -13.56 7.80 -19.58
CA THR A 161 -14.37 8.79 -20.29
C THR A 161 -13.46 9.99 -20.61
N THR A 162 -14.02 11.04 -21.20
CA THR A 162 -13.28 12.26 -21.54
C THR A 162 -12.57 12.86 -20.32
N ASP A 163 -13.25 12.92 -19.18
CA ASP A 163 -12.76 13.65 -17.99
C ASP A 163 -12.43 12.72 -16.81
N TRP A 164 -12.93 11.48 -16.87
CA TRP A 164 -12.96 10.59 -15.71
C TRP A 164 -12.40 9.21 -16.02
N VAL A 165 -11.68 8.65 -15.05
CA VAL A 165 -11.25 7.25 -15.02
C VAL A 165 -11.91 6.58 -13.82
N GLN A 166 -12.64 5.50 -14.06
CA GLN A 166 -13.13 4.65 -12.99
C GLN A 166 -12.05 3.64 -12.63
N VAL A 167 -11.71 3.53 -11.35
CA VAL A 167 -10.64 2.66 -10.87
C VAL A 167 -11.09 1.79 -9.71
N ILE A 168 -10.46 0.62 -9.53
CA ILE A 168 -10.63 -0.22 -8.34
C ILE A 168 -9.69 0.28 -7.25
N VAL A 169 -10.23 1.04 -6.31
CA VAL A 169 -9.48 1.59 -5.18
C VAL A 169 -9.23 0.58 -4.05
N ASN A 170 -9.93 -0.55 -4.07
CA ASN A 170 -9.74 -1.63 -3.11
C ASN A 170 -9.80 -3.00 -3.80
N LYS A 171 -8.64 -3.64 -4.03
CA LYS A 171 -8.56 -4.93 -4.71
C LYS A 171 -9.19 -6.10 -3.96
N GLN A 172 -9.40 -5.99 -2.64
CA GLN A 172 -10.00 -7.05 -1.83
C GLN A 172 -11.53 -7.03 -1.91
N THR A 173 -12.12 -5.84 -1.91
CA THR A 173 -13.58 -5.64 -1.90
C THR A 173 -14.16 -5.33 -3.27
N GLY A 174 -13.32 -5.00 -4.26
CA GLY A 174 -13.75 -4.52 -5.57
C GLY A 174 -14.31 -3.10 -5.56
N LYS A 175 -14.16 -2.35 -4.46
CA LYS A 175 -14.66 -0.96 -4.37
C LYS A 175 -14.07 -0.12 -5.48
N THR A 176 -14.93 0.60 -6.20
CA THR A 176 -14.54 1.53 -7.25
C THR A 176 -14.78 2.97 -6.87
N MET A 177 -13.99 3.87 -7.45
CA MET A 177 -14.16 5.32 -7.37
C MET A 177 -13.78 5.92 -8.72
N TRP A 178 -14.19 7.17 -8.94
CA TRP A 178 -13.75 7.95 -10.10
C TRP A 178 -12.63 8.90 -9.70
N MET A 179 -11.72 9.13 -10.64
CA MET A 179 -10.61 10.08 -10.52
C MET A 179 -10.54 10.89 -11.81
N SER A 180 -9.97 12.10 -11.77
CA SER A 180 -9.76 12.87 -13.00
C SER A 180 -8.74 12.18 -13.90
N VAL A 181 -9.01 12.16 -15.21
CA VAL A 181 -8.02 11.66 -16.19
C VAL A 181 -6.72 12.47 -16.17
N HIS A 182 -6.79 13.75 -15.80
CA HIS A 182 -5.61 14.65 -15.72
C HIS A 182 -4.76 14.44 -14.46
N ASP A 183 -5.20 13.58 -13.54
CA ASP A 183 -4.48 13.21 -12.33
C ASP A 183 -3.80 11.84 -12.46
N LEU A 184 -3.98 11.16 -13.59
CA LEU A 184 -3.58 9.77 -13.79
C LEU A 184 -2.78 9.61 -15.09
N ASN A 185 -1.76 8.77 -15.04
CA ASN A 185 -1.19 8.14 -16.21
C ASN A 185 -1.80 6.74 -16.35
N VAL A 186 -2.63 6.54 -17.37
CA VAL A 186 -3.31 5.27 -17.63
C VAL A 186 -2.53 4.46 -18.65
N GLU A 187 -2.25 3.22 -18.30
CA GLU A 187 -1.52 2.26 -19.12
C GLU A 187 -2.37 1.02 -19.35
N PHE A 188 -2.70 0.74 -20.61
CA PHE A 188 -3.47 -0.45 -20.99
C PHE A 188 -2.65 -1.73 -20.81
N TRP A 189 -3.35 -2.85 -20.62
CA TRP A 189 -2.71 -4.15 -20.41
C TRP A 189 -1.59 -4.50 -21.40
N PRO A 190 -1.74 -4.32 -22.73
CA PRO A 190 -0.67 -4.64 -23.67
C PRO A 190 0.64 -3.91 -23.35
N SER A 191 0.57 -2.60 -23.10
CA SER A 191 1.74 -1.78 -22.80
C SER A 191 2.30 -2.09 -21.41
N PHE A 192 1.42 -2.26 -20.43
CA PHE A 192 1.79 -2.59 -19.06
C PHE A 192 2.54 -3.92 -18.97
N LEU A 193 2.03 -4.97 -19.63
CA LEU A 193 2.62 -6.30 -19.58
C LEU A 193 4.02 -6.34 -20.22
N LEU A 194 4.26 -5.54 -21.25
CA LEU A 194 5.60 -5.41 -21.85
C LEU A 194 6.64 -4.77 -20.92
N LYS A 195 6.21 -4.12 -19.84
CA LYS A 195 7.10 -3.56 -18.81
C LYS A 195 7.31 -4.50 -17.62
N CYS A 196 6.54 -5.57 -17.52
CA CYS A 196 6.70 -6.56 -16.45
C CYS A 196 8.02 -7.31 -16.62
N HIS A 197 8.63 -7.67 -15.48
CA HIS A 197 9.84 -8.50 -15.48
C HIS A 197 9.53 -9.90 -16.00
N SER A 198 8.47 -10.52 -15.50
CA SER A 198 8.05 -11.86 -15.88
C SER A 198 6.53 -12.00 -15.88
N VAL A 199 6.04 -13.01 -16.58
CA VAL A 199 4.66 -13.50 -16.49
C VAL A 199 4.65 -14.99 -16.20
N LYS A 200 3.62 -15.45 -15.50
CA LYS A 200 3.39 -16.84 -15.15
C LYS A 200 2.03 -17.26 -15.67
N ASN A 201 2.00 -18.38 -16.37
CA ASN A 201 0.74 -18.96 -16.83
C ASN A 201 -0.01 -19.60 -15.66
N ILE A 202 -1.27 -19.22 -15.44
CA ILE A 202 -2.08 -19.76 -14.34
C ILE A 202 -2.99 -20.90 -14.78
N SER A 203 -3.23 -21.05 -16.08
CA SER A 203 -4.14 -22.06 -16.63
C SER A 203 -3.36 -23.22 -17.22
N THR A 204 -3.62 -24.43 -16.70
CA THR A 204 -3.02 -25.67 -17.23
C THR A 204 -3.44 -25.96 -18.66
N ASN A 205 -4.59 -25.43 -19.10
CA ASN A 205 -5.11 -25.59 -20.46
C ASN A 205 -4.54 -24.55 -21.46
N ASN A 206 -3.81 -23.55 -20.98
CA ASN A 206 -3.26 -22.47 -21.79
C ASN A 206 -1.84 -22.80 -22.25
N GLN A 207 -1.69 -23.75 -23.16
CA GLN A 207 -0.37 -24.17 -23.64
C GLN A 207 0.31 -23.07 -24.47
N LEU A 208 1.64 -22.99 -24.36
CA LEU A 208 2.48 -22.19 -25.25
C LEU A 208 2.34 -22.67 -26.70
N ARG A 209 2.44 -21.75 -27.65
CA ARG A 209 2.16 -21.99 -29.06
C ARG A 209 3.26 -21.43 -29.96
N VAL A 210 3.46 -22.07 -31.11
CA VAL A 210 4.39 -21.56 -32.15
C VAL A 210 3.85 -20.32 -32.89
N LYS A 211 2.53 -20.11 -32.88
CA LYS A 211 1.84 -18.98 -33.52
C LYS A 211 0.71 -18.46 -32.61
N PRO A 212 0.24 -17.21 -32.77
CA PRO A 212 -0.84 -16.64 -31.97
C PRO A 212 -2.23 -17.17 -32.44
N LEU A 213 -2.39 -18.49 -32.45
CA LEU A 213 -3.58 -19.20 -32.94
C LEU A 213 -3.84 -20.42 -32.06
N GLY A 214 -5.10 -20.62 -31.65
CA GLY A 214 -5.50 -21.69 -30.73
C GLY A 214 -5.26 -23.11 -31.27
N ASN A 215 -5.23 -23.29 -32.59
CA ASN A 215 -5.00 -24.57 -33.27
C ASN A 215 -3.53 -24.81 -33.69
N SER A 216 -2.61 -23.90 -33.35
CA SER A 216 -1.20 -24.06 -33.70
C SER A 216 -0.48 -25.08 -32.82
N ALA A 217 0.67 -25.57 -33.28
CA ALA A 217 1.47 -26.54 -32.55
C ALA A 217 1.86 -26.01 -31.15
N ALA A 218 1.77 -26.88 -30.15
CA ALA A 218 2.16 -26.57 -28.79
C ALA A 218 3.68 -26.59 -28.62
N VAL A 219 4.19 -25.71 -27.76
CA VAL A 219 5.60 -25.65 -27.35
C VAL A 219 5.69 -26.14 -25.91
N ASN A 220 6.54 -27.13 -25.65
CA ASN A 220 6.75 -27.66 -24.31
C ASN A 220 8.08 -27.14 -23.73
N LEU A 221 8.11 -25.84 -23.45
CA LEU A 221 9.20 -25.17 -22.76
C LEU A 221 8.68 -24.63 -21.44
N GLN A 222 9.51 -24.68 -20.41
CA GLN A 222 9.21 -24.15 -19.08
C GLN A 222 10.35 -23.25 -18.64
N GLY A 223 10.02 -22.22 -17.87
CA GLY A 223 11.00 -21.26 -17.38
C GLY A 223 10.36 -19.94 -16.98
N ILE A 224 11.18 -18.91 -16.95
CA ILE A 224 10.76 -17.52 -16.73
C ILE A 224 10.31 -16.96 -18.06
N TYR A 225 9.07 -16.49 -18.15
CA TYR A 225 8.52 -15.93 -19.38
C TYR A 225 8.61 -14.41 -19.35
N LYS A 226 9.38 -13.83 -20.27
CA LYS A 226 9.54 -12.39 -20.42
C LYS A 226 8.71 -11.89 -21.61
N PRO A 227 7.71 -11.03 -21.41
CA PRO A 227 6.92 -10.46 -22.51
C PRO A 227 7.79 -9.64 -23.47
N VAL A 228 7.63 -9.86 -24.78
CA VAL A 228 8.35 -9.09 -25.82
C VAL A 228 7.44 -8.50 -26.89
N GLU A 229 6.24 -9.05 -27.09
CA GLU A 229 5.28 -8.55 -28.07
C GLU A 229 3.85 -8.90 -27.66
N ILE A 230 2.87 -8.05 -28.01
CA ILE A 230 1.44 -8.32 -27.83
C ILE A 230 0.74 -8.27 -29.18
N ASN A 231 -0.04 -9.30 -29.48
CA ASN A 231 -0.91 -9.38 -30.64
C ASN A 231 -2.30 -9.86 -30.21
N SER A 232 -3.22 -8.91 -30.03
CA SER A 232 -4.56 -9.16 -29.46
C SER A 232 -4.46 -9.96 -28.16
N ASP A 233 -5.06 -11.15 -28.10
CA ASP A 233 -5.15 -12.01 -26.92
C ASP A 233 -3.85 -12.77 -26.64
N TRP A 234 -2.87 -12.65 -27.52
CA TRP A 234 -1.61 -13.39 -27.49
C TRP A 234 -0.45 -12.48 -27.17
N MET A 235 0.51 -13.04 -26.45
CA MET A 235 1.74 -12.39 -26.03
C MET A 235 2.90 -13.28 -26.46
N ARG A 236 3.85 -12.75 -27.22
CA ARG A 236 5.11 -13.44 -27.46
C ARG A 236 5.99 -13.27 -26.23
N VAL A 237 6.50 -14.39 -25.73
CA VAL A 237 7.39 -14.45 -24.58
C VAL A 237 8.71 -15.08 -24.96
N GLU A 238 9.79 -14.50 -24.47
CA GLU A 238 11.09 -15.17 -24.40
C GLU A 238 11.13 -16.03 -23.13
N ILE A 239 11.69 -17.22 -23.24
CA ILE A 239 11.69 -18.22 -22.17
C ILE A 239 13.12 -18.40 -21.69
N TYR A 240 13.34 -18.17 -20.40
CA TYR A 240 14.66 -18.27 -19.77
C TYR A 240 14.69 -19.40 -18.73
N ASN A 241 15.83 -20.07 -18.58
CA ASN A 241 16.06 -20.97 -17.44
C ASN A 241 16.41 -20.19 -16.16
N ASP A 242 16.60 -20.90 -15.04
CA ASP A 242 16.97 -20.30 -13.75
C ASP A 242 18.33 -19.56 -13.78
N GLY A 243 19.19 -19.91 -14.75
CA GLY A 243 20.46 -19.23 -15.01
C GLY A 243 20.34 -18.04 -15.97
N TYR A 244 19.12 -17.59 -16.28
CA TYR A 244 18.82 -16.52 -17.23
C TYR A 244 19.40 -16.74 -18.64
N GLN A 245 19.53 -18.00 -19.06
CA GLN A 245 19.88 -18.35 -20.44
C GLN A 245 18.61 -18.55 -21.26
N LEU A 246 18.60 -17.98 -22.47
CA LEU A 246 17.48 -18.09 -23.40
C LEU A 246 17.31 -19.53 -23.90
N LEU A 247 16.14 -20.11 -23.65
CA LEU A 247 15.73 -21.43 -24.11
C LEU A 247 14.99 -21.37 -25.46
N GLY A 248 14.31 -20.25 -25.75
CA GLY A 248 13.55 -20.03 -26.97
C GLY A 248 12.45 -18.98 -26.78
N ASP A 249 11.57 -18.84 -27.76
CA ASP A 249 10.40 -17.97 -27.71
C ASP A 249 9.11 -18.73 -28.09
N ALA A 250 7.98 -18.26 -27.58
CA ALA A 250 6.67 -18.83 -27.89
C ALA A 250 5.55 -17.80 -27.69
N TRP A 251 4.36 -18.12 -28.18
CA TRP A 251 3.14 -17.35 -27.95
C TRP A 251 2.37 -17.94 -26.76
N LEU A 252 2.06 -17.09 -25.79
CA LEU A 252 1.22 -17.36 -24.63
C LEU A 252 -0.07 -16.55 -24.75
N ARG A 253 -1.23 -17.18 -24.56
CA ARG A 253 -2.47 -16.41 -24.48
C ARG A 253 -2.54 -15.73 -23.12
N TRP A 254 -2.68 -14.40 -23.08
CA TRP A 254 -2.70 -13.65 -21.82
C TRP A 254 -4.12 -13.28 -21.38
N TYR A 255 -5.08 -13.34 -22.31
CA TYR A 255 -6.46 -12.93 -22.10
C TYR A 255 -7.45 -13.87 -22.82
N GLU A 256 -8.54 -14.22 -22.15
CA GLU A 256 -9.69 -14.88 -22.75
C GLU A 256 -10.96 -14.56 -21.94
N ASN A 257 -12.09 -14.33 -22.62
CA ASN A 257 -13.42 -14.18 -22.00
C ASN A 257 -13.52 -13.15 -20.86
N GLY A 258 -12.76 -12.05 -20.90
CA GLY A 258 -12.80 -11.04 -19.84
C GLY A 258 -11.83 -11.28 -18.69
N GLU A 259 -11.02 -12.35 -18.75
CA GLU A 259 -10.15 -12.79 -17.66
C GLU A 259 -8.68 -12.85 -18.09
N LEU A 260 -7.78 -12.52 -17.16
CA LEU A 260 -6.35 -12.75 -17.32
C LEU A 260 -6.06 -14.24 -17.17
N LEU A 261 -5.31 -14.81 -18.11
CA LEU A 261 -4.79 -16.18 -18.03
C LEU A 261 -3.37 -16.24 -17.47
N ILE A 262 -2.89 -15.13 -16.92
CA ILE A 262 -1.53 -14.98 -16.41
C ILE A 262 -1.51 -14.23 -15.08
N ASN A 263 -0.47 -14.51 -14.29
CA ASN A 263 0.04 -13.61 -13.27
C ASN A 263 1.24 -12.86 -13.84
N TYR A 264 1.56 -11.71 -13.26
CA TYR A 264 2.68 -10.88 -13.66
C TYR A 264 3.51 -10.45 -12.45
N GLU A 265 4.81 -10.26 -12.68
CA GLU A 265 5.76 -9.78 -11.69
C GLU A 265 6.42 -8.51 -12.22
N LEU A 266 6.37 -7.43 -11.43
CA LEU A 266 6.97 -6.15 -11.79
C LEU A 266 8.47 -6.09 -11.50
N PHE A 267 8.95 -6.95 -10.61
CA PHE A 267 10.32 -6.96 -10.13
C PHE A 267 10.87 -8.39 -10.19
N SER A 268 12.18 -8.50 -10.33
CA SER A 268 12.95 -9.76 -10.22
C SER A 268 13.06 -10.24 -8.78
#